data_AF-A0A7E6DHL0-F1
#
_entry.id   AF-A0A7E6DHL0-F1
#
_cell.length_a   1.000
_cell.length_b   1.000
_cell.length_c   1.000
_cell.angle_alpha   90.00
_cell.angle_beta   90.00
_cell.angle_gamma   90.00
#
_symmetry.space_group_name_H-M   'P 1'
#
loop_
_entity.id
_entity.type
_entity.pdbx_description
1 polymer ?
#
loop_
_entity_poly.entity_id
_entity_poly.type
_entity_poly.pdbx_seq_one_letter_code
_entity_poly.pdbx_strand_id
1 'polypeptide(L)'
;MNEQTQFSPTAADGDLSHAQESQPKPQPAQELVASFWSMDQEREQDSRDVVCGICMDKVWDKPGAKRIFGILPNCTHAHCLGCLRTWRKRQQDFPLDVIKSVSWRGQQGGGPVPQRGVGLEASLQAVTVLPPRRACPQCRVHSSYIIPHRFWVSKGAEKEQLIRNFRARTRQGWKGGAGRDRG
;
A
#
# COMPACT_ATOMS: atom_id res chain seq x y z
N MET A 1 43.59 -0.80 -53.52
CA MET A 1 42.90 -0.41 -54.77
C MET A 1 41.71 0.42 -54.37
N ASN A 2 41.98 1.71 -54.48
CA ASN A 2 41.25 2.95 -54.32
C ASN A 2 40.12 3.14 -55.35
N GLU A 3 39.01 3.73 -54.91
CA GLU A 3 38.12 4.69 -55.60
C GLU A 3 37.02 5.03 -54.56
N GLN A 4 36.94 6.15 -53.85
CA GLN A 4 36.88 7.59 -54.17
C GLN A 4 35.71 8.04 -55.07
N THR A 5 34.89 8.94 -54.47
CA THR A 5 34.17 10.09 -55.10
C THR A 5 32.65 9.89 -55.33
N GLN A 6 31.72 10.82 -55.10
CA GLN A 6 31.52 12.04 -54.28
C GLN A 6 29.99 12.36 -54.26
N PHE A 7 29.60 13.32 -53.42
CA PHE A 7 28.27 13.87 -53.12
C PHE A 7 27.44 14.43 -54.30
N SER A 8 26.11 14.49 -54.14
CA SER A 8 25.32 15.74 -54.15
C SER A 8 23.86 15.55 -53.69
N PRO A 9 23.26 16.50 -52.94
CA PRO A 9 21.84 16.53 -52.59
C PRO A 9 21.03 17.37 -53.60
N THR A 10 19.77 17.00 -53.86
CA THR A 10 18.83 17.83 -54.63
C THR A 10 17.60 18.16 -53.80
N ALA A 11 17.39 19.46 -53.60
CA ALA A 11 16.17 20.04 -53.06
C ALA A 11 15.01 19.94 -54.06
N ALA A 12 13.80 19.74 -53.57
CA ALA A 12 12.57 20.16 -54.24
C ALA A 12 11.51 20.49 -53.18
N ASP A 13 11.01 21.71 -53.28
CA ASP A 13 10.03 22.41 -52.47
C ASP A 13 8.63 21.77 -52.42
N GLY A 14 7.93 22.03 -51.32
CA GLY A 14 6.51 21.76 -51.14
C GLY A 14 5.95 22.57 -49.98
N ASP A 15 5.79 23.88 -50.20
CA ASP A 15 5.05 24.81 -49.34
C ASP A 15 3.54 24.55 -49.46
N LEU A 16 2.85 24.27 -48.34
CA LEU A 16 1.42 24.52 -48.25
C LEU A 16 0.99 24.74 -46.79
N SER A 17 1.07 26.01 -46.40
CA SER A 17 0.11 26.74 -45.56
C SER A 17 -0.21 26.18 -44.17
N HIS A 18 0.45 26.82 -43.20
CA HIS A 18 0.08 26.94 -41.80
C HIS A 18 -1.38 27.42 -41.63
N ALA A 19 -2.30 26.50 -41.34
CA ALA A 19 -3.57 26.85 -40.73
C ALA A 19 -3.34 27.03 -39.22
N GLN A 20 -3.10 28.26 -38.78
CA GLN A 20 -3.26 28.62 -37.37
C GLN A 20 -4.75 28.59 -37.03
N GLU A 21 -5.24 27.41 -36.63
CA GLU A 21 -6.48 27.26 -35.90
C GLU A 21 -6.34 28.04 -34.58
N SER A 22 -7.05 29.16 -34.51
CA SER A 22 -7.10 30.01 -33.32
C SER A 22 -7.76 29.22 -32.18
N GLN A 23 -6.94 28.91 -31.17
CA GLN A 23 -7.35 28.19 -29.98
C GLN A 23 -8.54 28.90 -29.29
N PRO A 24 -9.67 28.24 -29.03
CA PRO A 24 -10.68 28.77 -28.12
C PRO A 24 -10.09 28.80 -26.71
N LYS A 25 -10.05 29.98 -26.08
CA LYS A 25 -9.56 30.15 -24.71
C LYS A 25 -10.35 29.25 -23.75
N PRO A 26 -9.68 28.38 -22.98
CA PRO A 26 -10.36 27.55 -22.01
C PRO A 26 -11.16 28.34 -20.98
N GLN A 27 -12.45 28.02 -20.79
CA GLN A 27 -13.27 28.55 -19.70
C GLN A 27 -12.76 28.05 -18.32
N PRO A 28 -13.02 28.76 -17.20
CA PRO A 28 -12.53 28.37 -15.88
C PRO A 28 -12.87 26.93 -15.44
N ALA A 29 -14.00 26.40 -15.91
CA ALA A 29 -14.43 25.04 -15.62
C ALA A 29 -13.57 23.96 -16.31
N GLN A 30 -13.05 24.23 -17.51
CA GLN A 30 -12.21 23.26 -18.24
C GLN A 30 -10.75 23.26 -17.75
N GLU A 31 -10.30 24.32 -17.09
CA GLU A 31 -8.99 24.31 -16.43
C GLU A 31 -9.02 23.49 -15.12
N LEU A 32 -10.12 23.60 -14.36
CA LEU A 32 -10.38 22.79 -13.17
C LEU A 32 -10.58 21.30 -13.50
N VAL A 33 -11.28 20.99 -14.60
CA VAL A 33 -11.42 19.61 -15.08
C VAL A 33 -10.06 19.06 -15.54
N ALA A 34 -9.28 19.80 -16.34
CA ALA A 34 -7.95 19.34 -16.75
C ALA A 34 -7.03 19.07 -15.55
N SER A 35 -7.06 19.94 -14.54
CA SER A 35 -6.28 19.77 -13.31
C SER A 35 -6.71 18.53 -12.51
N PHE A 36 -8.02 18.28 -12.39
CA PHE A 36 -8.54 17.09 -11.70
C PHE A 36 -8.11 15.79 -12.40
N TRP A 37 -8.14 15.75 -13.74
CA TRP A 37 -7.79 14.57 -14.51
C TRP A 37 -6.28 14.32 -14.52
N SER A 38 -5.48 15.39 -14.48
CA SER A 38 -4.02 15.30 -14.40
C SER A 38 -3.55 14.59 -13.11
N MET A 39 -4.16 14.90 -11.96
CA MET A 39 -3.81 14.27 -10.69
C MET A 39 -4.18 12.77 -10.63
N ASP A 40 -5.34 12.40 -11.19
CA ASP A 40 -5.76 11.00 -11.26
C ASP A 40 -4.87 10.21 -12.22
N GLN A 41 -4.44 10.81 -13.34
CA GLN A 41 -3.51 10.18 -14.27
C GLN A 41 -2.13 9.93 -13.65
N GLU A 42 -1.60 10.87 -12.87
CA GLU A 42 -0.33 10.70 -12.15
C GLU A 42 -0.39 9.51 -11.16
N ARG A 43 -1.46 9.44 -10.37
CA ARG A 43 -1.70 8.32 -9.44
C ARG A 43 -1.82 6.98 -10.13
N GLU A 44 -2.46 6.95 -11.29
CA GLU A 44 -2.55 5.76 -12.12
C GLU A 44 -1.17 5.28 -12.55
N GLN A 45 -0.36 6.21 -13.05
CA GLN A 45 1.00 5.93 -13.51
C GLN A 45 1.86 5.37 -12.37
N ASP A 46 1.81 5.99 -11.18
CA ASP A 46 2.54 5.55 -9.98
C ASP A 46 2.07 4.19 -9.45
N SER A 47 0.81 3.83 -9.71
CA SER A 47 0.22 2.57 -9.26
C SER A 47 0.45 1.41 -10.23
N ARG A 48 0.74 1.71 -11.50
CA ARG A 48 0.70 0.75 -12.61
C ARG A 48 1.65 -0.42 -12.43
N ASP A 49 2.86 -0.15 -11.95
CA ASP A 49 3.93 -1.14 -11.84
C ASP A 49 4.14 -1.68 -10.42
N VAL A 50 3.24 -1.33 -9.48
CA VAL A 50 3.37 -1.74 -8.08
C VAL A 50 3.05 -3.22 -7.92
N VAL A 51 4.05 -3.98 -7.49
CA VAL A 51 3.97 -5.43 -7.27
C VAL A 51 3.56 -5.75 -5.83
N CYS A 52 2.65 -6.72 -5.68
CA CYS A 52 2.25 -7.23 -4.38
C CYS A 52 3.37 -8.08 -3.76
N GLY A 53 3.88 -7.70 -2.58
CA GLY A 53 4.89 -8.46 -1.83
C GLY A 53 4.42 -9.79 -1.21
N ILE A 54 3.31 -10.37 -1.69
CA ILE A 54 2.80 -11.68 -1.25
C ILE A 54 2.64 -12.60 -2.46
N CYS A 55 1.88 -12.18 -3.48
CA CYS A 55 1.66 -12.98 -4.70
C CYS A 55 2.61 -12.65 -5.85
N MET A 56 3.47 -11.63 -5.70
CA MET A 56 4.43 -11.18 -6.73
C MET A 56 3.82 -10.70 -8.05
N ASP A 57 2.50 -10.54 -8.13
CA ASP A 57 1.84 -9.93 -9.30
C ASP A 57 1.77 -8.40 -9.18
N LYS A 58 1.75 -7.71 -10.32
CA LYS A 58 1.30 -6.32 -10.41
C LYS A 58 -0.16 -6.24 -9.94
N VAL A 59 -0.43 -5.36 -8.97
CA VAL A 59 -1.80 -5.21 -8.45
C VAL A 59 -2.72 -4.59 -9.50
N TRP A 60 -2.17 -3.69 -10.32
CA TRP A 60 -2.90 -3.02 -11.39
C TRP A 60 -3.40 -3.97 -12.48
N ASP A 61 -2.67 -5.06 -12.76
CA ASP A 61 -3.06 -6.01 -13.81
C ASP A 61 -4.23 -6.91 -13.40
N LYS A 62 -4.61 -6.89 -12.12
CA LYS A 62 -5.74 -7.68 -11.61
C LYS A 62 -7.08 -7.17 -12.20
N PRO A 63 -8.08 -8.05 -12.35
CA PRO A 63 -9.41 -7.65 -12.80
C PRO A 63 -10.04 -6.66 -11.81
N GLY A 64 -10.90 -5.76 -12.29
CA GLY A 64 -11.33 -4.55 -11.55
C GLY A 64 -11.71 -4.76 -10.08
N ALA A 65 -12.52 -5.78 -9.76
CA ALA A 65 -12.92 -6.07 -8.38
C ALA A 65 -11.75 -6.49 -7.45
N LYS A 66 -10.65 -7.01 -8.02
CA LYS A 66 -9.44 -7.42 -7.30
C LYS A 66 -8.29 -6.41 -7.41
N ARG A 67 -8.41 -5.40 -8.27
CA ARG A 67 -7.46 -4.29 -8.46
C ARG A 67 -7.57 -3.28 -7.33
N ILE A 68 -7.35 -3.75 -6.10
CA ILE A 68 -7.43 -2.94 -4.89
C ILE A 68 -6.20 -3.20 -4.05
N PHE A 69 -5.52 -2.14 -3.64
CA PHE A 69 -4.41 -2.19 -2.70
C PHE A 69 -4.93 -2.31 -1.26
N GLY A 70 -4.25 -3.14 -0.46
CA GLY A 70 -4.43 -3.20 0.98
C GLY A 70 -3.39 -2.32 1.66
N ILE A 71 -3.73 -1.05 1.89
CA ILE A 71 -2.81 -0.09 2.52
C ILE A 71 -2.81 -0.30 4.03
N LEU A 72 -1.60 -0.38 4.60
CA LEU A 72 -1.39 -0.44 6.04
C LEU A 72 -0.97 0.94 6.58
N PRO A 73 -1.61 1.46 7.65
CA PRO A 73 -1.27 2.76 8.22
C PRO A 73 0.19 2.86 8.69
N ASN A 74 0.74 1.78 9.25
CA ASN A 74 2.02 1.82 9.97
C ASN A 74 3.22 1.33 9.14
N CYS A 75 3.04 1.00 7.86
CA CYS A 75 4.15 0.60 6.99
C CYS A 75 3.85 0.88 5.51
N THR A 76 4.88 0.92 4.68
CA THR A 76 4.79 1.35 3.27
C THR A 76 4.89 0.17 2.30
N HIS A 77 4.57 -1.03 2.78
CA HIS A 77 4.65 -2.27 2.01
C HIS A 77 3.42 -2.48 1.14
N ALA A 78 3.65 -2.88 -0.11
CA ALA A 78 2.61 -3.02 -1.12
C ALA A 78 2.03 -4.43 -1.12
N HIS A 79 0.71 -4.52 -0.92
CA HIS A 79 -0.03 -5.77 -0.99
C HIS A 79 -1.35 -5.54 -1.71
N CYS A 80 -1.80 -6.49 -2.53
CA CYS A 80 -3.20 -6.48 -2.95
C CYS A 80 -4.10 -6.81 -1.75
N LEU A 81 -5.30 -6.24 -1.74
CA LEU A 81 -6.27 -6.36 -0.65
C LEU A 81 -6.61 -7.83 -0.36
N GLY A 82 -6.74 -8.65 -1.42
CA GLY A 82 -7.03 -10.07 -1.30
C GLY A 82 -5.96 -10.81 -0.50
N CYS A 83 -4.69 -10.70 -0.90
CA CYS A 83 -3.59 -11.36 -0.20
C CYS A 83 -3.47 -10.91 1.26
N LEU A 84 -3.64 -9.61 1.53
CA LEU A 84 -3.53 -9.09 2.89
C LEU A 84 -4.68 -9.56 3.80
N ARG A 85 -5.91 -9.68 3.27
CA ARG A 85 -7.03 -10.29 3.99
C ARG A 85 -6.78 -11.76 4.31
N THR A 86 -6.33 -12.54 3.32
CA THR A 86 -5.98 -13.96 3.50
C THR A 86 -4.85 -14.15 4.50
N TRP A 87 -3.83 -13.30 4.46
CA TRP A 87 -2.74 -13.28 5.44
C TRP A 87 -3.27 -13.10 6.87
N ARG A 88 -4.11 -12.07 7.10
CA ARG A 88 -4.68 -11.82 8.43
C ARG A 88 -5.65 -12.89 8.91
N LYS A 89 -6.38 -13.56 8.01
CA LYS A 89 -7.26 -14.68 8.34
C LYS A 89 -6.47 -15.88 8.85
N ARG A 90 -5.45 -16.33 8.10
CA ARG A 90 -4.58 -17.45 8.50
C ARG A 90 -3.87 -17.24 9.84
N GLN A 91 -3.55 -15.99 10.18
CA GLN A 91 -2.96 -15.63 11.48
C GLN A 91 -3.97 -15.62 12.65
N GLN A 92 -5.27 -15.61 12.38
CA GLN A 92 -6.32 -15.75 13.41
C GLN A 92 -6.51 -17.22 13.78
N ASP A 93 -6.47 -18.10 12.78
CA ASP A 93 -6.73 -19.54 12.90
C ASP A 93 -5.59 -20.33 13.59
N PHE A 94 -4.54 -19.67 14.11
CA PHE A 94 -3.49 -20.36 14.86
C PHE A 94 -4.03 -20.86 16.21
N PRO A 95 -3.94 -22.17 16.49
CA PRO A 95 -4.52 -22.76 17.69
C PRO A 95 -3.90 -22.15 18.94
N LEU A 96 -4.78 -21.57 19.77
CA LEU A 96 -4.42 -20.90 21.03
C LEU A 96 -3.90 -21.89 22.10
N ASP A 97 -3.93 -23.20 21.84
CA ASP A 97 -3.61 -24.25 22.80
C ASP A 97 -2.10 -24.40 23.07
N VAL A 98 -1.25 -23.69 22.30
CA VAL A 98 0.20 -23.57 22.58
C VAL A 98 0.50 -22.36 23.49
N ILE A 99 -0.47 -21.47 23.76
CA ILE A 99 -0.26 -20.15 24.41
C ILE A 99 -1.21 -19.94 25.62
N LYS A 100 -1.47 -20.98 26.42
CA LYS A 100 -2.31 -20.85 27.63
C LYS A 100 -1.54 -20.66 28.95
N SER A 101 -0.21 -20.61 28.96
CA SER A 101 0.57 -20.52 30.21
C SER A 101 1.19 -19.16 30.54
N VAL A 102 1.15 -18.16 29.65
CA VAL A 102 1.67 -16.82 29.98
C VAL A 102 0.54 -15.94 30.49
N SER A 103 0.25 -16.08 31.79
CA SER A 103 -0.50 -15.09 32.55
C SER A 103 0.31 -13.80 32.60
N TRP A 104 -0.12 -12.77 31.85
CA TRP A 104 0.36 -11.41 32.05
C TRP A 104 -0.25 -10.87 33.35
N ARG A 105 0.32 -11.25 34.50
CA ARG A 105 0.07 -10.55 35.77
C ARG A 105 0.96 -9.31 35.79
N GLY A 106 0.30 -8.15 35.86
CA GLY A 106 0.91 -6.84 35.63
C GLY A 106 2.09 -6.46 36.53
N GLN A 107 2.93 -5.56 36.01
CA GLN A 107 3.99 -4.93 36.76
C GLN A 107 3.78 -3.41 36.77
N GLN A 108 3.28 -2.92 37.90
CA GLN A 108 3.49 -1.57 38.42
C GLN A 108 4.19 -1.75 39.78
N GLY A 109 5.25 -0.99 40.07
CA GLY A 109 5.85 -0.88 41.42
C GLY A 109 7.28 -1.43 41.57
N GLY A 110 8.15 -0.64 42.19
CA GLY A 110 9.61 -0.83 42.21
C GLY A 110 10.23 -1.31 43.54
N GLY A 111 11.51 -1.71 43.42
CA GLY A 111 12.55 -1.92 44.46
C GLY A 111 12.35 -3.10 45.45
N PRO A 112 13.39 -3.65 46.12
CA PRO A 112 14.84 -3.38 46.05
C PRO A 112 15.73 -4.61 45.66
N VAL A 113 17.00 -4.38 45.30
CA VAL A 113 18.09 -5.38 45.11
C VAL A 113 18.74 -5.71 46.46
N PRO A 114 18.98 -6.99 46.84
CA PRO A 114 20.30 -7.68 46.74
C PRO A 114 20.19 -9.24 46.61
N GLN A 115 21.19 -10.12 46.44
CA GLN A 115 22.61 -10.16 46.02
C GLN A 115 22.96 -11.66 45.76
N ARG A 116 23.85 -11.92 44.77
CA ARG A 116 24.75 -13.09 44.55
C ARG A 116 24.27 -14.53 44.84
N GLY A 117 24.31 -15.39 43.80
CA GLY A 117 24.46 -16.85 43.98
C GLY A 117 24.14 -17.70 42.74
N VAL A 118 25.18 -18.02 41.96
CA VAL A 118 25.42 -19.19 41.08
C VAL A 118 24.31 -19.77 40.16
N GLY A 119 24.65 -19.86 38.87
CA GLY A 119 24.48 -21.09 38.09
C GLY A 119 23.10 -21.37 37.49
N LEU A 120 22.81 -20.72 36.37
CA LEU A 120 22.16 -21.32 35.18
C LEU A 120 22.03 -20.19 34.17
N GLU A 121 22.90 -20.21 33.15
CA GLU A 121 22.65 -19.56 31.86
C GLU A 121 21.39 -20.15 31.20
N ALA A 122 20.24 -19.89 31.80
CA ALA A 122 18.93 -20.08 31.19
C ALA A 122 18.73 -18.91 30.23
N SER A 123 19.41 -19.04 29.08
CA SER A 123 18.95 -18.66 27.76
C SER A 123 17.94 -17.50 27.72
N LEU A 124 18.41 -16.34 27.24
CA LEU A 124 17.61 -15.21 26.77
C LEU A 124 16.72 -15.59 25.55
N GLN A 125 15.96 -16.68 25.63
CA GLN A 125 15.14 -17.22 24.55
C GLN A 125 13.70 -17.42 25.01
N ALA A 126 13.10 -16.36 25.52
CA ALA A 126 11.64 -16.21 25.51
C ALA A 126 11.26 -14.92 24.76
N VAL A 127 11.95 -14.65 23.66
CA VAL A 127 11.59 -13.60 22.70
C VAL A 127 10.41 -14.13 21.88
N THR A 128 9.19 -13.83 22.32
CA THR A 128 7.99 -13.61 21.48
C THR A 128 7.99 -14.32 20.11
N VAL A 129 7.83 -15.64 20.07
CA VAL A 129 7.94 -16.41 18.80
C VAL A 129 6.67 -16.32 17.95
N LEU A 130 5.54 -15.81 18.47
CA LEU A 130 4.36 -15.60 17.64
C LEU A 130 4.38 -14.20 16.99
N PRO A 131 4.38 -14.09 15.65
CA PRO A 131 4.29 -12.79 14.99
C PRO A 131 3.00 -12.08 15.46
N PRO A 132 3.05 -10.76 15.73
CA PRO A 132 1.90 -10.03 16.23
C PRO A 132 0.70 -10.22 15.29
N ARG A 133 -0.45 -10.60 15.87
CA ARG A 133 -1.70 -10.72 15.10
C ARG A 133 -1.95 -9.39 14.41
N ARG A 134 -2.32 -9.42 13.12
CA ARG A 134 -2.52 -8.23 12.26
C ARG A 134 -1.23 -7.43 11.95
N ALA A 135 -0.12 -8.13 11.74
CA ALA A 135 1.12 -7.53 11.26
C ALA A 135 1.24 -7.50 9.72
N CYS A 136 2.07 -6.59 9.21
CA CYS A 136 2.54 -6.60 7.83
C CYS A 136 3.33 -7.89 7.51
N PRO A 137 3.06 -8.59 6.39
CA PRO A 137 3.84 -9.76 5.97
C PRO A 137 5.33 -9.48 5.73
N GLN A 138 5.71 -8.26 5.33
CA GLN A 138 7.09 -7.91 4.99
C GLN A 138 7.89 -7.43 6.21
N CYS A 139 7.38 -6.45 6.97
CA CYS A 139 8.14 -5.86 8.08
C CYS A 139 7.62 -6.18 9.48
N ARG A 140 6.56 -6.99 9.60
CA ARG A 140 5.95 -7.38 10.88
C ARG A 140 5.43 -6.23 11.76
N VAL A 141 5.47 -4.98 11.29
CA VAL A 141 4.86 -3.85 11.99
C VAL A 141 3.35 -4.11 12.15
N HIS A 142 2.86 -3.99 13.37
CA HIS A 142 1.45 -4.18 13.70
C HIS A 142 0.59 -3.06 13.09
N SER A 143 -0.57 -3.43 12.57
CA SER A 143 -1.59 -2.50 12.12
C SER A 143 -2.99 -3.04 12.42
N SER A 144 -3.80 -2.28 13.15
CA SER A 144 -5.13 -2.75 13.58
C SER A 144 -6.12 -2.95 12.42
N TYR A 145 -6.03 -2.20 11.33
CA TYR A 145 -6.96 -2.26 10.19
C TYR A 145 -6.25 -2.24 8.84
N ILE A 146 -6.98 -2.54 7.77
CA ILE A 146 -6.55 -2.41 6.37
C ILE A 146 -7.37 -1.30 5.74
N ILE A 147 -6.74 -0.42 4.97
CA ILE A 147 -7.43 0.59 4.15
C ILE A 147 -7.47 0.08 2.70
N PRO A 148 -8.64 -0.30 2.17
CA PRO A 148 -8.80 -0.57 0.74
C PRO A 148 -8.64 0.71 -0.07
N HIS A 149 -7.79 0.71 -1.10
CA HIS A 149 -7.60 1.87 -1.98
C HIS A 149 -7.33 1.46 -3.43
N ARG A 150 -7.79 2.26 -4.41
CA ARG A 150 -7.63 1.99 -5.86
C ARG A 150 -6.21 2.27 -6.34
N PHE A 151 -5.61 3.35 -5.86
CA PHE A 151 -4.24 3.75 -6.17
C PHE A 151 -3.29 3.36 -5.05
N TRP A 152 -2.04 3.11 -5.41
CA TRP A 152 -0.97 2.87 -4.45
C TRP A 152 -0.59 4.18 -3.77
N VAL A 153 -0.34 4.12 -2.46
CA VAL A 153 0.10 5.27 -1.66
C VAL A 153 1.23 4.82 -0.73
N SER A 154 2.44 5.29 -1.00
CA SER A 154 3.64 4.80 -0.31
C SER A 154 3.83 5.46 1.07
N LYS A 155 4.03 6.79 1.11
CA LYS A 155 4.37 7.60 2.30
C LYS A 155 3.86 9.04 2.15
N GLY A 156 4.09 9.88 3.15
CA GLY A 156 3.86 11.33 3.07
C GLY A 156 2.42 11.78 3.33
N ALA A 157 2.16 13.05 2.99
CA ALA A 157 0.90 13.74 3.29
C ALA A 157 -0.33 13.06 2.68
N GLU A 158 -0.20 12.46 1.49
CA GLU A 158 -1.28 11.72 0.85
C GLU A 158 -1.72 10.51 1.71
N LYS A 159 -0.76 9.74 2.21
CA LYS A 159 -1.04 8.59 3.09
C LYS A 159 -1.68 9.03 4.40
N GLU A 160 -1.17 10.09 4.99
CA GLU A 160 -1.71 10.64 6.23
C GLU A 160 -3.15 11.14 6.04
N GLN A 161 -3.43 11.81 4.92
CA GLN A 161 -4.78 12.23 4.57
C GLN A 161 -5.70 11.02 4.36
N LEU A 162 -5.24 9.99 3.65
CA LEU A 162 -6.00 8.76 3.45
C LEU A 162 -6.33 8.08 4.79
N ILE A 163 -5.36 7.98 5.70
CA ILE A 163 -5.55 7.44 7.05
C ILE A 163 -6.57 8.28 7.84
N ARG A 164 -6.44 9.61 7.80
CA ARG A 164 -7.36 10.54 8.48
C ARG A 164 -8.79 10.38 7.96
N ASN A 165 -8.98 10.42 6.65
CA ASN A 165 -10.28 10.25 5.99
C ASN A 165 -10.91 8.90 6.32
N PHE A 166 -10.12 7.82 6.25
CA PHE A 166 -10.60 6.49 6.58
C PHE A 166 -11.05 6.37 8.04
N ARG A 167 -10.27 6.91 8.97
CA ARG A 167 -10.62 6.95 10.40
C ARG A 167 -11.85 7.82 10.66
N ALA A 168 -11.97 8.97 10.01
CA ALA A 168 -13.13 9.85 10.15
C ALA A 168 -14.42 9.16 9.67
N ARG A 169 -14.38 8.49 8.51
CA ARG A 169 -15.51 7.74 7.97
C ARG A 169 -15.88 6.52 8.82
N THR A 170 -14.90 5.76 9.27
CA THR A 170 -15.15 4.50 9.99
C THR A 170 -15.57 4.75 11.45
N ARG A 171 -15.20 5.88 12.06
CA ARG A 171 -15.65 6.28 13.41
C ARG A 171 -17.11 6.73 13.47
N GLN A 172 -17.70 7.15 12.36
CA GLN A 172 -19.06 7.68 12.29
C GLN A 172 -20.16 6.60 12.12
N GLY A 173 -19.81 5.33 12.36
CA GLY A 173 -20.78 4.25 12.47
C GLY A 173 -20.98 3.48 11.16
N TRP A 174 -20.41 2.27 11.13
CA TRP A 174 -20.89 1.19 10.27
C TRP A 174 -22.33 0.83 10.69
N LYS A 175 -23.32 1.57 10.20
CA LYS A 175 -24.73 1.15 10.17
C LYS A 175 -25.01 0.55 8.79
N GLY A 176 -24.59 -0.69 8.55
CA GLY A 176 -24.89 -1.36 7.30
C GLY A 176 -23.98 -2.55 7.02
N GLY A 177 -24.30 -3.71 7.58
CA GLY A 177 -23.61 -4.94 7.22
C GLY A 177 -23.76 -6.10 8.22
N ALA A 178 -24.91 -6.22 8.86
CA ALA A 178 -25.40 -7.49 9.37
C ALA A 178 -26.62 -7.84 8.53
N GLY A 179 -26.51 -8.83 7.64
CA GLY A 179 -27.64 -9.27 6.82
C GLY A 179 -27.27 -9.71 5.41
N ARG A 180 -26.71 -10.92 5.29
CA ARG A 180 -27.21 -11.97 4.39
C ARG A 180 -26.30 -13.19 4.48
N ASP A 181 -26.64 -14.07 5.43
CA ASP A 181 -26.37 -15.50 5.32
C ASP A 181 -27.49 -16.22 6.10
N ARG A 182 -28.45 -16.74 5.34
CA ARG A 182 -29.34 -17.88 5.63
C ARG A 182 -30.39 -17.96 4.51
N GLY A 183 -30.08 -18.79 3.53
CA GLY A 183 -30.99 -19.40 2.56
C GLY A 183 -30.44 -20.79 2.31
#